data_AF-W5YVH9-F1
#
_entry.id   AF-W5YVH9-F1
#
_cell.length_a   1.000
_cell.length_b   1.000
_cell.length_c   1.000
_cell.angle_alpha   90.00
_cell.angle_beta   90.00
_cell.angle_gamma   90.00
#
_symmetry.space_group_name_H-M   'P 1'
#
loop_
_entity.id
_entity.type
_entity.pdbx_description
1 polymer ?
#
loop_
_entity_poly.entity_id
_entity_poly.type
_entity_poly.pdbx_seq_one_letter_code
_entity_poly.pdbx_strand_id
1 'polypeptide(L)'
;MLSRAGKVLQQGSGEWVCRFAGLTGDTPTCLDSQSRAYFKARFQGKTPQVERIGLTYMLHGMTTDTGMQMPPHVMVIVPDPTDLKQFPTTPQSGAPWVMKANTPYAHLIIPVGGQSMGAITQPSGQ
;
A
#
# COMPACT_ATOMS: atom_id res chain seq x y z
N MET A 1 -10.93 -11.05 -6.49
CA MET A 1 -10.45 -10.02 -7.43
C MET A 1 -11.63 -9.22 -7.94
N LEU A 2 -11.50 -7.89 -7.94
CA LEU A 2 -12.48 -6.96 -8.51
C LEU A 2 -11.95 -6.32 -9.79
N SER A 3 -12.83 -6.08 -10.76
CA SER A 3 -12.53 -5.27 -11.94
C SER A 3 -12.36 -3.80 -11.56
N ARG A 4 -11.93 -2.97 -12.52
CA ARG A 4 -11.89 -1.51 -12.36
C ARG A 4 -13.26 -0.91 -12.01
N ALA A 5 -14.33 -1.50 -12.54
CA ALA A 5 -15.71 -1.12 -12.25
C ALA A 5 -16.25 -1.71 -10.93
N GLY A 6 -15.41 -2.38 -10.13
CA GLY A 6 -15.82 -2.99 -8.85
C GLY A 6 -16.57 -4.31 -8.96
N LYS A 7 -16.70 -4.89 -10.16
CA LYS A 7 -17.36 -6.19 -10.37
C LYS A 7 -16.45 -7.32 -9.89
N VAL A 8 -17.01 -8.33 -9.21
CA VAL A 8 -16.27 -9.57 -8.87
C VAL A 8 -15.86 -10.29 -10.15
N LEU A 9 -14.54 -10.45 -10.34
CA LEU A 9 -13.94 -11.23 -11.42
C LEU A 9 -13.61 -12.65 -10.98
N GLN A 10 -13.19 -12.80 -9.73
CA GLN A 10 -12.85 -14.08 -9.13
C GLN A 10 -13.13 -14.02 -7.63
N GLN A 11 -13.89 -14.98 -7.12
CA GLN A 11 -14.16 -15.12 -5.69
C GLN A 11 -12.91 -15.66 -4.98
N GLY A 12 -12.52 -15.02 -3.87
CA GLY A 12 -11.46 -15.52 -2.99
C GLY A 12 -12.01 -16.40 -1.88
N SER A 13 -11.13 -17.14 -1.21
CA SER A 13 -11.45 -18.00 -0.07
C SER A 13 -11.09 -17.41 1.29
N GLY A 14 -10.50 -16.21 1.33
CA GLY A 14 -10.03 -15.55 2.55
C GLY A 14 -10.47 -14.10 2.66
N GLU A 15 -9.93 -13.40 3.64
CA GLU A 15 -10.29 -12.03 3.95
C GLU A 15 -9.72 -10.98 2.99
N TRP A 16 -8.89 -11.39 2.03
CA TRP A 16 -8.19 -10.51 1.09
C TRP A 16 -9.09 -10.04 -0.04
N VAL A 17 -9.02 -8.74 -0.33
CA VAL A 17 -9.68 -8.15 -1.51
C VAL A 17 -8.63 -7.51 -2.40
N CYS A 18 -8.50 -8.07 -3.60
CA CYS A 18 -7.69 -7.52 -4.67
C CYS A 18 -8.53 -6.67 -5.62
N ARG A 19 -8.04 -5.47 -5.95
CA ARG A 19 -8.69 -4.48 -6.81
C ARG A 19 -7.64 -3.57 -7.46
N PHE A 20 -8.09 -2.66 -8.32
CA PHE A 20 -7.27 -1.54 -8.74
C PHE A 20 -7.41 -0.37 -7.74
N ALA A 21 -6.30 0.28 -7.42
CA ALA A 21 -6.25 1.38 -6.46
C ALA A 21 -6.96 2.66 -6.96
N GLY A 22 -7.25 2.76 -8.26
CA GLY A 22 -7.85 3.95 -8.87
C GLY A 22 -6.86 5.10 -9.06
N LEU A 23 -5.56 4.79 -9.05
CA LEU A 23 -4.48 5.71 -9.37
C LEU A 23 -4.12 5.64 -10.86
N THR A 24 -3.26 6.55 -11.29
CA THR A 24 -2.76 6.57 -12.67
C THR A 24 -2.15 5.23 -13.05
N GLY A 25 -2.62 4.66 -14.17
CA GLY A 25 -2.16 3.38 -14.71
C GLY A 25 -2.79 2.14 -14.06
N ASP A 26 -2.09 1.03 -14.20
CA ASP A 26 -2.49 -0.30 -13.72
C ASP A 26 -1.87 -0.51 -12.34
N THR A 27 -2.55 -0.05 -11.30
CA THR A 27 -2.11 -0.20 -9.91
C THR A 27 -2.91 -1.30 -9.20
N PRO A 28 -2.60 -2.59 -9.42
CA PRO A 28 -3.21 -3.68 -8.68
C PRO A 28 -2.78 -3.61 -7.22
N THR A 29 -3.75 -3.70 -6.33
CA THR A 29 -3.55 -3.71 -4.88
C THR A 29 -4.40 -4.78 -4.25
N CYS A 30 -3.90 -5.41 -3.19
CA CYS A 30 -4.67 -6.33 -2.38
C CYS A 30 -4.51 -5.98 -0.91
N LEU A 31 -5.63 -6.05 -0.20
CA LEU A 31 -5.75 -5.58 1.17
C LEU A 31 -6.45 -6.64 2.01
N ASP A 32 -5.92 -6.89 3.21
CA ASP A 32 -6.64 -7.65 4.23
C ASP A 32 -7.79 -6.83 4.84
N SER A 33 -8.56 -7.45 5.74
CA SER A 33 -9.76 -6.81 6.31
C SER A 33 -9.44 -5.55 7.12
N GLN A 34 -8.34 -5.55 7.87
CA GLN A 34 -7.89 -4.41 8.68
C GLN A 34 -7.41 -3.26 7.82
N SER A 35 -6.59 -3.52 6.79
CA SER A 35 -6.17 -2.50 5.83
C SER A 35 -7.36 -1.87 5.12
N ARG A 36 -8.39 -2.67 4.75
CA ARG A 36 -9.61 -2.10 4.17
C ARG A 36 -10.34 -1.17 5.13
N ALA A 37 -10.47 -1.55 6.40
CA ALA A 37 -11.08 -0.69 7.41
C ALA A 37 -10.28 0.60 7.60
N TYR A 38 -8.95 0.50 7.63
CA TYR A 38 -8.02 1.62 7.69
C TYR A 38 -8.21 2.60 6.53
N PHE A 39 -8.17 2.11 5.28
CA PHE A 39 -8.36 2.97 4.11
C PHE A 39 -9.76 3.56 4.05
N LYS A 40 -10.80 2.81 4.43
CA LYS A 40 -12.16 3.36 4.53
C LYS A 40 -12.23 4.54 5.49
N ALA A 41 -11.65 4.42 6.70
CA ALA A 41 -11.61 5.51 7.66
C ALA A 41 -10.81 6.71 7.11
N ARG A 42 -9.63 6.46 6.53
CA ARG A 42 -8.79 7.48 5.92
C ARG A 42 -9.50 8.24 4.79
N PHE A 43 -10.21 7.56 3.91
CA PHE A 43 -10.98 8.18 2.82
C PHE A 43 -12.16 9.02 3.34
N GLN A 44 -12.69 8.69 4.52
CA GLN A 44 -13.71 9.47 5.21
C GLN A 44 -13.12 10.62 6.05
N GLY A 45 -11.80 10.83 6.04
CA GLY A 45 -11.13 11.82 6.89
C GLY A 45 -11.15 11.49 8.38
N LYS A 46 -11.40 10.23 8.74
CA LYS A 46 -11.48 9.76 10.13
C LYS A 46 -10.17 9.10 10.55
N THR A 47 -9.87 9.20 11.84
CA THR A 47 -8.83 8.42 12.51
C THR A 47 -9.14 6.92 12.38
N PRO A 48 -8.25 6.12 11.77
CA PRO A 48 -8.43 4.67 11.68
C PRO A 48 -8.33 4.00 13.04
N GLN A 49 -9.13 2.96 13.26
CA GLN A 49 -8.96 2.03 14.37
C GLN A 49 -8.18 0.82 13.84
N VAL A 50 -7.01 0.55 14.42
CA VAL A 50 -6.13 -0.54 14.00
C VAL A 50 -5.97 -1.50 15.18
N GLU A 51 -6.71 -2.60 15.16
CA GLU A 51 -6.76 -3.56 16.28
C GLU A 51 -5.67 -4.63 16.20
N ARG A 52 -5.19 -4.88 14.97
CA ARG A 52 -4.08 -5.80 14.68
C ARG A 52 -3.30 -5.26 13.49
N ILE A 53 -2.16 -5.87 13.22
CA ILE A 53 -1.40 -5.59 12.01
C ILE A 53 -2.30 -5.79 10.78
N GLY A 54 -2.31 -4.79 9.91
CA GLY A 54 -2.97 -4.82 8.61
C GLY A 54 -1.96 -4.82 7.49
N LEU A 55 -2.19 -5.64 6.47
CA LEU A 55 -1.31 -5.77 5.32
C LEU A 55 -1.99 -5.35 4.02
N THR A 56 -1.25 -4.57 3.24
CA THR A 56 -1.58 -4.21 1.87
C THR A 56 -0.37 -4.49 0.98
N TYR A 57 -0.56 -5.07 -0.21
CA TYR A 57 0.53 -5.23 -1.17
C TYR A 57 0.20 -4.61 -2.52
N MET A 58 1.22 -4.03 -3.14
CA MET A 58 1.22 -3.46 -4.49
C MET A 58 2.45 -3.96 -5.24
N LEU A 59 2.38 -5.18 -5.77
CA LEU A 59 3.53 -5.90 -6.32
C LEU A 59 3.95 -5.43 -7.72
N HIS A 60 3.17 -4.55 -8.34
CA HIS A 60 3.52 -3.91 -9.62
C HIS A 60 4.06 -2.49 -9.43
N GLY A 61 4.30 -2.07 -8.18
CA GLY A 61 4.57 -0.68 -7.84
C GLY A 61 3.34 0.22 -8.04
N MET A 62 3.54 1.52 -7.87
CA MET A 62 2.50 2.53 -8.07
C MET A 62 3.10 3.90 -8.37
N THR A 63 2.32 4.78 -8.97
CA THR A 63 2.58 6.21 -8.96
C THR A 63 1.53 6.88 -8.07
N THR A 64 1.96 7.66 -7.08
CA THR A 64 1.03 8.38 -6.20
C THR A 64 0.33 9.51 -6.95
N ASP A 65 -0.70 10.09 -6.35
CA ASP A 65 -1.37 11.31 -6.79
C ASP A 65 -0.40 12.50 -6.94
N THR A 66 0.65 12.54 -6.13
CA THR A 66 1.73 13.55 -6.21
C THR A 66 2.79 13.24 -7.28
N GLY A 67 2.63 12.18 -8.07
CA GLY A 67 3.59 11.78 -9.11
C GLY A 67 4.82 11.04 -8.58
N MET A 68 4.86 10.68 -7.29
CA MET A 68 5.97 9.90 -6.73
C MET A 68 5.85 8.44 -7.20
N GLN A 69 6.91 7.92 -7.81
CA GLN A 69 7.00 6.51 -8.16
C GLN A 69 7.39 5.71 -6.91
N MET A 70 6.60 4.68 -6.59
CA MET A 70 6.88 3.75 -5.52
C MET A 70 7.21 2.37 -6.11
N PRO A 71 8.25 1.70 -5.59
CA PRO A 71 8.59 0.35 -6.02
C PRO A 71 7.48 -0.64 -5.65
N PRO A 72 7.51 -1.87 -6.20
CA PRO A 72 6.77 -2.98 -5.61
C PRO A 72 6.98 -3.04 -4.10
N HIS A 73 5.90 -3.07 -3.32
CA HIS A 73 6.01 -3.01 -1.87
C HIS A 73 4.85 -3.68 -1.14
N VAL A 74 5.11 -3.99 0.13
CA VAL A 74 4.10 -4.27 1.15
C VAL A 74 4.00 -3.04 2.06
N MET A 75 2.78 -2.57 2.27
CA MET A 75 2.45 -1.59 3.29
C MET A 75 1.95 -2.32 4.55
N VAL A 76 2.49 -1.92 5.69
CA VAL A 76 2.15 -2.46 7.01
C VAL A 76 1.59 -1.33 7.86
N ILE A 77 0.37 -1.52 8.37
CA ILE A 77 -0.20 -0.72 9.46
C ILE A 77 -0.10 -1.50 10.76
N VAL A 78 0.22 -0.82 11.86
CA VAL A 78 0.38 -1.41 13.19
C VAL A 78 -0.58 -0.75 14.18
N PRO A 79 -1.00 -1.44 15.26
CA PRO A 79 -1.89 -0.87 16.26
C PRO A 79 -1.35 0.40 16.93
N ASP A 80 -0.05 0.42 17.26
CA ASP A 80 0.62 1.58 17.82
C ASP A 80 1.59 2.19 16.78
N PRO A 81 1.28 3.36 16.20
CA PRO A 81 2.16 4.06 15.27
C PRO A 81 3.56 4.38 15.82
N THR A 82 3.75 4.41 17.13
CA THR A 82 5.05 4.69 17.75
C THR A 82 6.04 3.54 17.57
N ASP A 83 5.55 2.32 17.31
CA ASP A 83 6.35 1.16 16.94
C ASP A 83 7.04 1.32 15.57
N LEU A 84 6.78 2.40 14.84
CA LEU A 84 7.44 2.69 13.56
C LEU A 84 8.60 3.69 13.69
N LYS A 85 8.83 4.28 14.86
CA LYS A 85 9.81 5.37 15.05
C LYS A 85 11.27 4.96 14.79
N GLN A 86 11.60 3.68 14.87
CA GLN A 86 12.94 3.17 14.57
C GLN A 86 13.25 3.14 13.07
N PHE A 87 12.25 3.30 12.20
CA PHE A 87 12.45 3.30 10.76
C PHE A 87 12.63 4.74 10.23
N PRO A 88 13.43 4.92 9.16
CA PRO A 88 13.61 6.24 8.55
C PRO A 88 12.29 6.71 7.91
N THR A 89 12.11 8.02 7.80
CA THR A 89 10.96 8.61 7.08
C THR A 89 11.27 8.93 5.61
N THR A 90 12.53 8.80 5.22
CA THR A 90 13.01 9.03 3.86
C THR A 90 13.22 7.68 3.18
N PRO A 91 12.68 7.47 1.95
CA PRO A 91 12.91 6.25 1.21
C PRO A 91 14.41 6.03 0.99
N GLN A 92 14.89 4.84 1.34
CA GLN A 92 16.24 4.37 1.04
C GLN A 92 16.13 3.12 0.18
N SER A 93 17.04 2.97 -0.78
CA SER A 93 16.98 1.88 -1.76
C SER A 93 16.91 0.52 -1.07
N GLY A 94 15.80 -0.20 -1.28
CA GLY A 94 15.57 -1.54 -0.75
C GLY A 94 15.28 -1.64 0.75
N ALA A 95 15.37 -0.53 1.50
CA ALA A 95 15.14 -0.53 2.95
C ALA A 95 13.71 -0.05 3.30
N PRO A 96 13.12 -0.52 4.41
CA PRO A 96 11.83 -0.02 4.85
C PRO A 96 11.87 1.45 5.28
N TRP A 97 10.77 2.18 5.04
CA TRP A 97 10.61 3.56 5.54
C TRP A 97 9.16 3.84 5.95
N VAL A 98 8.97 4.85 6.81
CA VAL A 98 7.66 5.28 7.29
C VAL A 98 7.11 6.39 6.39
N MET A 99 5.87 6.23 5.96
CA MET A 99 5.08 7.30 5.36
C MET A 99 4.08 7.87 6.37
N LYS A 100 3.79 9.17 6.25
CA LYS A 100 2.86 9.90 7.15
C LYS A 100 3.23 9.76 8.65
N ALA A 101 4.53 9.75 8.95
CA ALA A 101 5.04 9.72 10.32
C ALA A 101 4.44 10.84 11.18
N ASN A 102 4.34 10.60 12.49
CA ASN A 102 3.74 11.51 13.47
C ASN A 102 2.25 11.83 13.23
N THR A 103 1.55 11.00 12.47
CA THR A 103 0.10 11.08 12.28
C THR A 103 -0.56 9.75 12.60
N PRO A 104 -1.88 9.71 12.86
CA PRO A 104 -2.62 8.45 12.99
C PRO A 104 -2.67 7.60 11.70
N TYR A 105 -2.09 8.10 10.61
CA TYR A 105 -2.01 7.43 9.32
C TYR A 105 -0.61 6.86 9.03
N ALA A 106 0.26 6.80 10.03
CA ALA A 106 1.61 6.27 9.86
C ALA A 106 1.55 4.80 9.41
N HIS A 107 2.38 4.48 8.43
CA HIS A 107 2.50 3.12 7.92
C HIS A 107 3.92 2.87 7.41
N LEU A 108 4.36 1.63 7.55
CA LEU A 108 5.66 1.18 7.06
C LEU A 108 5.52 0.70 5.62
N ILE A 109 6.39 1.17 4.75
CA ILE A 109 6.56 0.65 3.40
C ILE A 109 7.77 -0.28 3.41
N ILE A 110 7.59 -1.52 2.97
CA ILE A 110 8.63 -2.53 2.81
C ILE A 110 8.74 -2.85 1.32
N PRO A 111 9.80 -2.39 0.63
CA PRO A 111 10.06 -2.77 -0.75
C PRO A 111 10.19 -4.27 -0.91
N VAL A 112 9.70 -4.80 -2.03
CA VAL A 112 9.90 -6.21 -2.41
C VAL A 112 10.73 -6.32 -3.68
N GLY A 113 11.52 -7.39 -3.78
CA GLY A 113 12.31 -7.68 -4.99
C GLY A 113 13.62 -6.90 -5.14
N GLY A 114 14.08 -6.19 -4.09
CA GLY A 114 15.40 -5.54 -4.07
C GLY A 114 15.61 -4.42 -5.10
N GLN A 115 14.55 -4.01 -5.79
CA GLN A 115 14.65 -3.02 -6.87
C GLN A 115 14.65 -1.61 -6.28
N SER A 116 15.66 -0.83 -6.68
CA SER A 116 15.80 0.59 -6.33
C SER A 116 14.70 1.42 -7.00
N MET A 117 14.39 2.60 -6.44
CA MET A 117 13.40 3.56 -6.96
C MET A 117 13.76 4.17 -8.35
N GLY A 118 14.62 3.51 -9.13
CA GLY A 118 15.02 3.86 -10.49
C GLY A 118 15.23 2.67 -11.43
N ALA A 119 15.00 1.44 -10.97
CA ALA A 119 15.10 0.22 -11.80
C ALA A 119 13.74 -0.21 -12.40
N ILE A 120 12.67 0.55 -12.14
CA ILE A 120 11.35 0.28 -12.72
C ILE A 120 11.37 0.71 -14.18
N THR A 121 11.95 -0.10 -15.05
CA THR A 121 11.70 -0.01 -16.48
C THR A 121 10.22 -0.29 -16.68
N GLN A 122 9.45 0.72 -17.11
CA GLN A 122 8.07 0.48 -17.53
C GLN A 122 8.06 -0.63 -18.59
N PRO A 123 7.14 -1.61 -18.53
CA PRO A 123 6.91 -2.47 -19.67
C PRO A 123 6.43 -1.59 -20.82
N SER A 124 7.32 -1.37 -21.79
CA SER A 124 6.96 -0.83 -23.08
C SER A 124 6.04 -1.85 -23.77
N GLY A 125 4.74 -1.56 -23.79
CA GLY A 125 3.80 -2.16 -24.73
C GLY A 125 3.12 -3.45 -24.29
N GLN A 126 1.82 -3.34 -24.01
CA GLN A 126 0.75 -4.04 -24.75
C GLN A 126 -0.61 -3.43 -24.41
#